data_AF-A0A5C8I5Q4-F1
#
_entry.id   AF-A0A5C8I5Q4-F1
#
_cell.length_a   1.000
_cell.length_b   1.000
_cell.length_c   1.000
_cell.angle_alpha   90.00
_cell.angle_beta   90.00
_cell.angle_gamma   90.00
#
_symmetry.space_group_name_H-M   'P 1'
#
loop_
_entity.id
_entity.type
_entity.pdbx_description
1 polymer ?
#
loop_
_entity_poly.entity_id
_entity_poly.type
_entity_poly.pdbx_seq_one_letter_code
_entity_poly.pdbx_strand_id
1 'polypeptide(L)' 'MSDSTAADDATPPDIRVRRGNPTDEELAALIAVVGGAYLAEAAETAVVPPTRSRWELSARALRRPLDRDRGWGGFSD' A
#
# COMPACT_ATOMS: atom_id res chain seq x y z
N MET A 1 -13.98 29.09 -8.98
CA MET A 1 -14.01 28.00 -7.98
C MET A 1 -13.13 26.91 -8.57
N SER A 2 -11.82 27.02 -8.31
CA SER A 2 -10.83 26.12 -8.93
C SER A 2 -10.78 24.84 -8.13
N ASP A 3 -11.04 23.74 -8.81
CA ASP A 3 -10.93 22.38 -8.29
C ASP A 3 -9.44 22.06 -8.15
N SER A 4 -8.89 22.22 -6.94
CA SER A 4 -7.56 21.77 -6.60
C SER A 4 -7.68 20.26 -6.35
N THR A 5 -7.34 19.48 -7.37
CA THR A 5 -7.43 18.02 -7.30
C THR A 5 -6.42 17.53 -6.26
N ALA A 6 -6.85 16.66 -5.34
CA ALA A 6 -6.05 16.09 -4.25
C ALA A 6 -4.73 15.42 -4.69
N ALA A 7 -4.49 15.27 -5.99
CA ALA A 7 -3.23 14.84 -6.57
C ALA A 7 -2.08 15.84 -6.35
N ASP A 8 -2.35 17.15 -6.21
CA ASP A 8 -1.32 18.19 -6.03
C ASP A 8 -0.63 18.14 -4.65
N ASP A 9 -1.29 17.55 -3.64
CA ASP A 9 -0.75 17.38 -2.27
C ASP A 9 0.09 16.10 -2.11
N ALA A 10 0.22 15.28 -3.16
CA ALA A 10 1.05 14.09 -3.12
C ALA A 10 2.53 14.50 -3.08
N THR A 11 3.19 14.25 -1.95
CA THR A 11 4.64 14.46 -1.85
C THR A 11 5.34 13.64 -2.95
N PRO A 12 6.15 14.28 -3.81
CA PRO A 12 6.85 13.58 -4.89
C PRO A 12 7.73 12.45 -4.34
N PRO A 13 7.83 11.31 -5.05
CA PRO A 13 8.72 10.23 -4.62
C PRO A 13 10.19 10.68 -4.62
N ASP A 14 10.90 10.42 -3.51
CA ASP A 14 12.36 10.66 -3.40
C ASP A 14 13.12 9.52 -4.07
N ILE A 15 13.74 9.80 -5.21
CA ILE A 15 14.51 8.83 -6.00
C ILE A 15 16.00 9.18 -5.92
N ARG A 16 16.82 8.20 -5.48
CA ARG A 16 18.28 8.38 -5.34
C ARG A 16 19.04 7.32 -6.15
N VAL A 17 19.90 7.78 -7.04
CA VAL A 17 20.82 6.91 -7.79
C VAL A 17 21.97 6.47 -6.87
N ARG A 18 22.06 5.17 -6.58
CA ARG A 18 23.13 4.61 -5.73
C ARG A 18 24.38 4.20 -6.50
N ARG A 19 24.27 3.96 -7.80
CA ARG A 19 25.36 3.52 -8.68
C ARG A 19 25.07 3.91 -10.13
N GLY A 20 26.13 4.18 -10.90
CA GLY A 20 26.02 4.61 -12.29
C GLY A 20 25.96 6.14 -12.42
N ASN A 21 25.93 6.64 -13.66
CA ASN A 21 25.79 8.05 -13.99
C ASN A 21 24.82 8.18 -15.18
N PRO A 22 23.50 8.01 -14.95
CA PRO A 22 22.52 8.13 -16.03
C PRO A 22 22.52 9.54 -16.60
N THR A 23 22.14 9.67 -17.87
CA THR A 23 21.89 11.00 -18.43
C THR A 23 20.60 11.60 -17.87
N ASP A 24 20.41 12.91 -18.05
CA ASP A 24 19.19 13.59 -17.60
C ASP A 24 17.95 13.01 -18.30
N GLU A 25 18.06 12.64 -19.57
CA GLU A 25 16.98 12.02 -20.34
C GLU A 25 16.63 10.63 -19.80
N GLU A 26 17.62 9.80 -19.48
CA GLU A 26 17.40 8.47 -18.90
C GLU A 26 16.76 8.57 -17.51
N LEU A 27 17.22 9.52 -16.70
CA LEU A 27 16.64 9.75 -15.38
C LEU A 27 15.19 10.25 -15.48
N ALA A 28 14.90 11.18 -16.41
CA ALA A 28 13.56 11.66 -16.67
C ALA A 28 12.63 10.52 -17.14
N ALA A 29 13.10 9.66 -18.05
CA ALA A 29 12.34 8.50 -18.52
C ALA A 29 12.00 7.55 -17.36
N LEU A 30 12.96 7.28 -16.47
CA LEU A 30 12.73 6.46 -15.28
C LEU A 30 11.69 7.07 -14.33
N ILE A 31 11.80 8.37 -14.04
CA ILE A 31 10.84 9.08 -13.19
C ILE A 31 9.44 8.99 -13.78
N ALA A 32 9.29 9.19 -15.10
CA ALA A 32 8.00 9.12 -15.76
C ALA A 32 7.36 7.72 -15.68
N VAL A 33 8.15 6.66 -15.89
CA VAL A 33 7.66 5.28 -15.83
C VAL A 33 7.27 4.88 -14.41
N VAL A 34 8.14 5.15 -13.42
CA VAL A 34 7.88 4.81 -12.01
C VAL A 34 6.74 5.64 -11.45
N GLY A 35 6.71 6.95 -11.74
CA GLY A 35 5.63 7.84 -11.35
C GLY A 35 4.29 7.43 -11.96
N GLY A 36 4.27 7.08 -13.25
CA GLY A 36 3.07 6.58 -13.93
C GLY A 36 2.54 5.29 -13.31
N ALA A 37 3.41 4.33 -13.00
CA ALA A 37 3.01 3.09 -12.32
C ALA A 37 2.43 3.37 -10.92
N TYR A 38 3.07 4.24 -10.13
CA TYR A 38 2.59 4.60 -8.80
C TYR A 38 1.21 5.28 -8.84
N LEU A 39 0.99 6.19 -9.79
CA LEU A 39 -0.30 6.86 -9.97
C LEU A 39 -1.40 5.89 -10.40
N ALA A 40 -1.09 4.90 -11.25
CA ALA A 40 -2.05 3.87 -11.64
C ALA A 40 -2.49 3.02 -10.44
N GLU A 41 -1.52 2.53 -9.63
CA GLU A 41 -1.79 1.77 -8.41
C GLU A 41 -2.59 2.57 -7.38
N ALA A 42 -2.24 3.85 -7.19
CA ALA A 42 -2.95 4.75 -6.28
C ALA A 42 -4.41 4.97 -6.72
N ALA A 43 -4.66 5.10 -8.03
CA ALA A 43 -5.99 5.24 -8.58
C ALA A 43 -6.83 3.97 -8.40
N GLU A 44 -6.23 2.78 -8.53
CA GLU A 44 -6.93 1.50 -8.31
C GLU A 44 -7.23 1.26 -6.83
N THR A 45 -6.31 1.64 -5.94
CA THR A 45 -6.45 1.48 -4.48
C THR A 45 -7.59 2.32 -3.89
N ALA A 46 -7.91 3.47 -4.49
CA ALA A 46 -8.94 4.38 -3.99
C ALA A 46 -10.38 3.80 -4.02
N VAL A 47 -10.59 2.67 -4.69
CA VAL A 47 -11.93 2.09 -4.91
C VAL A 47 -12.34 1.08 -3.83
N VAL A 48 -11.40 0.60 -3.00
CA VAL A 48 -11.72 -0.41 -1.98
C VAL A 48 -12.18 0.27 -0.69
N PRO A 49 -13.47 0.18 -0.31
CA PRO A 49 -13.92 0.67 0.99
C PRO A 49 -13.17 -0.07 2.09
N PRO A 50 -12.82 0.58 3.22
CA PRO A 50 -12.09 -0.05 4.30
C PRO A 50 -12.93 -1.22 4.85
N THR A 51 -12.53 -2.44 4.51
CA THR A 51 -13.14 -3.66 5.03
C THR A 51 -12.40 -4.08 6.28
N ARG A 52 -13.13 -4.57 7.28
CA ARG A 52 -12.49 -5.15 8.45
C ARG A 52 -11.76 -6.42 8.04
N SER A 53 -10.48 -6.49 8.35
CA SER A 53 -9.71 -7.71 8.10
C SER A 53 -10.27 -8.86 8.94
N ARG A 54 -10.08 -10.11 8.48
CA ARG A 54 -10.43 -11.30 9.27
C ARG A 54 -9.73 -11.30 10.63
N TRP A 55 -8.52 -10.72 10.71
CA TRP A 55 -7.79 -10.51 11.94
C TRP A 55 -8.49 -9.54 12.90
N GLU A 56 -8.94 -8.37 12.42
CA GLU A 56 -9.67 -7.40 13.24
C GLU A 56 -10.99 -7.95 13.78
N LEU A 57 -11.65 -8.82 13.02
CA LEU A 57 -12.87 -9.51 13.45
C LEU A 57 -12.59 -10.53 14.55
N SER A 58 -11.52 -11.33 14.43
CA SER A 58 -11.19 -12.43 15.34
C SER A 58 -10.35 -12.02 16.56
N ALA A 59 -9.69 -10.85 16.54
CA ALA A 59 -8.79 -10.39 17.60
C ALA A 59 -9.43 -10.34 19.00
N ARG A 60 -10.75 -10.20 19.10
CA ARG A 60 -11.45 -10.25 20.40
C ARG A 60 -11.36 -11.63 21.07
N ALA A 61 -11.38 -12.71 20.29
CA ALA A 61 -11.27 -14.07 20.80
C ALA A 61 -9.87 -14.33 21.41
N LEU A 62 -8.85 -13.63 20.92
CA LEU A 62 -7.46 -13.72 21.41
C LEU A 62 -7.23 -12.98 22.74
N ARG A 63 -8.21 -12.23 23.27
CA ARG A 63 -8.10 -11.58 24.59
C ARG A 63 -8.22 -12.55 25.76
N ARG A 64 -8.73 -13.76 25.51
CA ARG A 64 -8.70 -14.85 26.49
C ARG A 64 -7.49 -15.73 26.22
N PRO A 65 -6.89 -16.34 27.25
CA PRO A 65 -5.81 -17.31 27.05
C PRO A 65 -6.22 -18.38 26.04
N LEU A 66 -5.28 -18.74 25.16
CA LEU A 66 -5.52 -19.80 24.19
C LEU A 66 -5.73 -21.14 24.91
N ASP A 67 -6.80 -21.82 24.56
CA ASP A 67 -7.11 -23.14 25.11
C ASP A 67 -6.19 -24.18 24.48
N ARG A 68 -5.12 -24.49 25.20
CA ARG A 68 -4.08 -25.46 24.81
C ARG A 68 -4.58 -26.90 24.77
N ASP A 69 -5.72 -27.20 25.38
CA ASP A 69 -6.30 -28.55 25.40
C ASP A 69 -7.11 -28.83 24.12
N ARG A 70 -7.45 -27.79 23.33
CA ARG A 70 -8.16 -27.94 22.04
C ARG A 70 -7.25 -28.26 20.84
N GLY A 71 -5.93 -28.23 21.00
CA GLY A 71 -4.97 -28.45 19.91
C GLY A 71 -5.02 -27.38 18.80
N TRP A 72 -4.17 -27.53 17.78
CA TRP A 72 -4.20 -26.68 16.57
C TRP A 72 -5.11 -27.35 15.51
N GLY A 73 -6.24 -26.74 15.17
CA GLY A 73 -7.14 -27.31 14.15
C GLY A 73 -8.57 -26.74 14.07
N GLY A 74 -8.98 -25.87 14.99
CA GLY A 74 -10.35 -25.32 15.03
C GLY A 74 -10.64 -24.13 14.09
N PHE A 75 -9.82 -23.90 13.05
CA PHE A 75 -9.93 -22.71 12.18
C PHE A 75 -10.35 -23.02 10.73
N SER A 76 -10.75 -24.26 10.45
CA SER A 76 -11.22 -24.66 9.12
C SER A 76 -12.73 -24.47 9.01
N ASP A 77 -13.12 -23.28 8.54
CA ASP A 77 -14.38 -22.98 7.82
C ASP A 77 -14.16 -21.76 6.91
#